data_AF-A0A9E0Q8Y1-F1
#
_entry.id   AF-A0A9E0Q8Y1-F1
#
_cell.length_a   1.000
_cell.length_b   1.000
_cell.length_c   1.000
_cell.angle_alpha   90.00
_cell.angle_beta   90.00
_cell.angle_gamma   90.00
#
_symmetry.space_group_name_H-M   'P 1'
#
loop_
_entity.id
_entity.type
_entity.pdbx_description
1 polymer ?
#
loop_
_entity_poly.entity_id
_entity_poly.type
_entity_poly.pdbx_seq_one_letter_code
_entity_poly.pdbx_strand_id
1 'polypeptide(L)'
;YNMMPFAGENFGSTLYFNSYGYLPGVMKNHGIKLSFAYQRQFYGGKRYLMRNLAASPRGYNSHYSINYASLFADYAIPVNLGDITISWLLYLKRARIIPFFDWAYSRGMNDSRHLYSAGTDVLIDFNIFNIPLPLTAGVRFIRTGESRNIFQFLFTTPLL
;
A
#
# COMPACT_ATOMS: atom_id res chain seq x y z
N TYR A 1 10.02 5.72 21.03
CA TYR A 1 9.93 4.44 21.76
C TYR A 1 8.96 4.62 22.92
N ASN A 2 7.75 4.05 22.84
CA ASN A 2 6.84 4.01 23.99
C ASN A 2 7.01 2.66 24.68
N MET A 3 7.72 2.63 25.81
CA MET A 3 7.77 1.47 26.69
C MET A 3 6.63 1.59 27.68
N MET A 4 5.60 0.75 27.53
CA MET A 4 4.54 0.62 28.53
C MET A 4 5.03 -0.35 29.62
N PRO A 5 5.02 0.03 30.91
CA PRO A 5 5.30 -0.93 31.98
C PRO A 5 4.29 -2.09 31.90
N PHE A 6 4.74 -3.33 32.17
CA PHE A 6 3.97 -4.58 32.05
C PHE A 6 3.62 -5.06 30.62
N ALA A 7 4.33 -4.58 29.59
CA ALA A 7 4.12 -5.05 28.20
C ALA A 7 4.32 -6.58 28.04
N GLY A 8 5.25 -7.16 28.80
CA GLY A 8 5.53 -8.61 28.77
C GLY A 8 4.38 -9.48 29.30
N GLU A 9 3.53 -8.96 30.19
CA GLU A 9 2.37 -9.67 30.74
C GLU A 9 1.14 -9.56 29.83
N ASN A 10 1.05 -8.45 29.08
CA ASN A 10 -0.15 -8.11 28.31
C ASN A 10 -0.10 -8.45 26.82
N PHE A 11 1.10 -8.52 26.20
CA PHE A 11 1.27 -8.76 24.76
C PHE A 11 2.07 -10.03 24.43
N GLY A 12 1.61 -10.76 23.41
CA GLY A 12 2.27 -11.96 22.90
C GLY A 12 3.50 -11.65 22.03
N SER A 13 4.20 -12.70 21.58
CA SER A 13 5.22 -12.57 20.55
C SER A 13 4.57 -12.61 19.15
N THR A 14 5.21 -12.00 18.15
CA THR A 14 4.71 -11.96 16.77
C THR A 14 5.76 -12.50 15.81
N LEU A 15 5.40 -13.50 15.01
CA LEU A 15 6.14 -13.91 13.83
C LEU A 15 5.62 -13.11 12.64
N TYR A 16 6.52 -12.51 11.88
CA TYR A 16 6.19 -11.69 10.72
C TYR A 16 7.13 -12.02 9.56
N PHE A 17 6.55 -12.22 8.39
CA PHE A 17 7.25 -12.44 7.13
C PHE A 17 6.66 -11.50 6.09
N ASN A 18 7.52 -10.81 5.34
CA ASN A 18 7.12 -9.92 4.25
C ASN A 18 8.10 -10.10 3.11
N SER A 19 7.58 -10.33 1.91
CA SER A 19 8.34 -10.41 0.68
C SER A 19 7.64 -9.63 -0.42
N TYR A 20 8.43 -9.07 -1.33
CA TYR A 20 7.90 -8.46 -2.54
C TYR A 20 8.87 -8.69 -3.69
N GLY A 21 8.33 -8.69 -4.90
CA GLY A 21 9.10 -8.87 -6.12
C GLY A 21 8.51 -8.04 -7.27
N TYR A 22 9.37 -7.73 -8.23
CA TYR A 22 8.99 -7.07 -9.47
C TYR A 22 9.21 -8.05 -10.62
N LEU A 23 8.19 -8.19 -11.46
CA LEU A 23 8.24 -9.00 -12.66
C LEU A 23 7.96 -8.12 -13.88
N PRO A 24 8.48 -8.48 -15.06
CA PRO A 24 8.09 -7.80 -16.30
C PRO A 24 6.57 -7.92 -16.52
N GLY A 25 5.96 -6.84 -17.00
CA GLY A 25 4.55 -6.83 -17.39
C GLY A 25 4.30 -7.49 -18.75
N VAL A 26 3.05 -7.44 -19.20
CA VAL A 26 2.63 -8.05 -20.48
C VAL A 26 3.18 -7.27 -21.68
N MET A 27 3.31 -5.95 -21.55
CA MET A 27 3.77 -5.05 -22.61
C MET A 27 5.14 -4.46 -22.30
N LYS A 28 5.83 -3.95 -23.34
CA LYS A 28 7.12 -3.26 -23.17
C LYS A 28 6.98 -2.11 -22.18
N ASN A 29 7.94 -1.99 -21.27
CA ASN A 29 8.00 -0.97 -20.22
C ASN A 29 6.93 -1.09 -19.12
N HIS A 30 6.05 -2.11 -19.16
CA HIS A 30 5.15 -2.40 -18.05
C HIS A 30 5.85 -3.27 -17.01
N GLY A 31 5.39 -3.20 -15.77
CA GLY A 31 5.88 -4.03 -14.68
C GLY A 31 4.75 -4.42 -13.73
N ILE A 32 4.87 -5.57 -13.09
CA ILE A 32 3.99 -5.97 -12.00
C ILE A 32 4.79 -6.12 -10.72
N LYS A 33 4.29 -5.53 -9.64
CA LYS A 33 4.80 -5.75 -8.29
C LYS A 33 3.85 -6.69 -7.58
N LEU A 34 4.38 -7.76 -7.02
CA LEU A 34 3.66 -8.67 -6.13
C LEU A 34 4.24 -8.53 -4.74
N SER A 35 3.38 -8.37 -3.74
CA SER A 35 3.80 -8.29 -2.33
C SER A 35 3.00 -9.30 -1.52
N PHE A 36 3.68 -10.09 -0.70
CA PHE A 36 3.09 -11.07 0.19
C PHE A 36 3.55 -10.81 1.62
N ALA A 37 2.61 -10.84 2.56
CA ALA A 37 2.95 -10.79 3.97
C ALA A 37 2.18 -11.84 4.75
N TYR A 38 2.82 -12.42 5.75
CA TYR A 38 2.22 -13.33 6.71
C TYR A 38 2.61 -12.90 8.12
N GLN A 39 1.64 -12.91 9.02
CA GLN A 39 1.85 -12.59 10.42
C GLN A 39 1.07 -13.56 11.30
N ARG A 40 1.73 -14.07 12.35
CA ARG A 40 1.10 -14.86 13.41
C ARG A 40 1.51 -14.35 14.78
N GLN A 41 0.51 -14.04 15.61
CA GLN A 41 0.71 -13.64 17.00
C GLN A 41 0.49 -14.82 17.94
N PHE A 42 1.49 -15.12 18.76
CA PHE A 42 1.43 -16.10 19.83
C PHE A 42 1.00 -15.38 21.11
N TYR A 43 -0.31 -15.21 21.27
CA TYR A 43 -0.86 -14.49 22.41
C TYR A 43 -0.85 -15.29 23.71
N GLY A 44 -0.80 -16.64 23.67
CA GLY A 44 -0.52 -17.48 24.86
C GLY A 44 -1.41 -17.24 26.09
N GLY A 45 -2.68 -16.85 25.89
CA GLY A 45 -3.59 -16.49 26.99
C GLY A 45 -3.48 -15.05 27.49
N LYS A 46 -2.65 -14.21 26.87
CA LYS A 46 -2.52 -12.78 27.18
C LYS A 46 -3.72 -11.98 26.71
N ARG A 47 -3.94 -10.83 27.37
CA ARG A 47 -5.19 -10.07 27.31
C ARG A 47 -5.38 -9.26 26.03
N TYR A 48 -4.30 -8.91 25.32
CA TYR A 48 -4.36 -8.00 24.16
C TYR A 48 -3.53 -8.48 22.95
N LEU A 49 -4.06 -8.21 21.76
CA LEU A 49 -3.36 -8.39 20.50
C LEU A 49 -2.57 -7.14 20.13
N MET A 50 -1.42 -7.34 19.49
CA MET A 50 -0.64 -6.25 18.93
C MET A 50 -1.27 -5.78 17.62
N ARG A 51 -1.07 -4.51 17.26
CA ARG A 51 -1.47 -3.99 15.94
C ARG A 51 -0.71 -4.75 14.86
N ASN A 52 -1.37 -5.10 13.76
CA ASN A 52 -0.69 -5.78 12.66
C ASN A 52 0.45 -4.93 12.09
N LEU A 53 1.60 -5.58 11.89
CA LEU A 53 2.76 -5.09 11.17
C LEU A 53 2.56 -5.24 9.66
N ALA A 54 1.90 -6.32 9.23
CA ALA A 54 1.49 -6.50 7.84
C ALA A 54 0.50 -5.40 7.44
N ALA A 55 0.68 -4.85 6.24
CA ALA A 55 -0.19 -3.81 5.71
C ALA A 55 -1.62 -4.34 5.47
N SER A 56 -2.61 -3.49 5.74
CA SER A 56 -4.01 -3.72 5.36
C SER A 56 -4.23 -3.46 3.87
N PRO A 57 -5.19 -4.13 3.21
CA PRO A 57 -5.63 -3.75 1.87
C PRO A 57 -5.99 -2.26 1.84
N ARG A 58 -5.68 -1.57 0.73
CA ARG A 58 -5.98 -0.14 0.59
C ARG A 58 -7.45 0.14 0.87
N GLY A 59 -7.73 1.22 1.60
CA GLY A 59 -9.09 1.59 2.01
C GLY A 59 -9.58 0.93 3.32
N TYR A 60 -8.80 0.01 3.89
CA TYR A 60 -9.04 -0.54 5.23
C TYR A 60 -8.06 0.08 6.25
N ASN A 61 -8.53 0.23 7.49
CA ASN A 61 -7.68 0.66 8.59
C ASN A 61 -6.76 -0.48 9.05
N SER A 62 -5.75 -0.16 9.85
CA SER A 62 -4.96 -1.21 10.51
C SER A 62 -5.85 -2.00 11.46
N HIS A 63 -5.70 -3.32 11.45
CA HIS A 63 -6.49 -4.24 12.26
C HIS A 63 -5.61 -5.03 13.23
N TYR A 64 -6.25 -5.67 14.21
CA TYR A 64 -5.63 -6.58 15.17
C TYR A 64 -5.97 -8.01 14.76
N SER A 65 -4.97 -8.87 14.61
CA SER A 65 -5.20 -10.24 14.16
C SER A 65 -4.23 -11.21 14.80
N ILE A 66 -4.74 -12.40 15.15
CA ILE A 66 -3.91 -13.53 15.59
C ILE A 66 -3.18 -14.11 14.39
N ASN A 67 -3.89 -14.31 13.28
CA ASN A 67 -3.27 -14.74 12.02
C ASN A 67 -3.69 -13.79 10.91
N TYR A 68 -2.73 -13.40 10.09
CA TYR A 68 -2.95 -12.48 9.01
C TYR A 68 -2.10 -12.89 7.82
N ALA A 69 -2.70 -12.91 6.64
CA ALA A 69 -1.99 -13.12 5.38
C ALA A 69 -2.49 -12.08 4.38
N SER A 70 -1.60 -11.49 3.60
CA SER A 70 -1.99 -10.55 2.55
C SER A 70 -1.20 -10.79 1.28
N LEU A 71 -1.86 -10.51 0.15
CA LEU A 71 -1.28 -10.57 -1.19
C LEU A 71 -1.75 -9.34 -1.96
N PHE A 72 -0.80 -8.52 -2.40
CA PHE A 72 -1.06 -7.30 -3.16
C PHE A 72 -0.42 -7.40 -4.54
N ALA A 73 -1.14 -6.93 -5.54
CA ALA A 73 -0.68 -6.86 -6.92
C ALA A 73 -0.85 -5.43 -7.44
N ASP A 74 0.24 -4.84 -7.92
CA ASP A 74 0.26 -3.52 -8.55
C ASP A 74 0.78 -3.64 -9.97
N TYR A 75 0.02 -3.20 -10.96
CA TYR A 75 0.42 -3.27 -12.37
C TYR A 75 0.78 -1.87 -12.90
N ALA A 76 2.07 -1.59 -13.07
CA ALA A 76 2.53 -0.28 -13.52
C ALA A 76 2.44 -0.14 -15.05
N ILE A 77 1.63 0.81 -15.49
CA ILE A 77 1.46 1.21 -16.89
C ILE A 77 2.09 2.60 -17.06
N PRO A 78 3.24 2.72 -17.74
CA PRO A 78 3.80 4.01 -18.07
C PRO A 78 2.98 4.66 -19.19
N VAL A 79 2.62 5.93 -19.01
CA VAL A 79 1.98 6.76 -20.03
C VAL A 79 2.96 7.85 -20.42
N ASN A 80 3.41 7.81 -21.66
CA ASN A 80 4.24 8.87 -22.20
C ASN A 80 3.36 10.08 -22.50
N LEU A 81 3.61 11.19 -21.80
CA LEU A 81 2.91 12.44 -22.04
C LEU A 81 3.54 13.25 -23.19
N GLY A 82 4.75 12.89 -23.64
CA GLY A 82 5.58 13.76 -24.46
C GLY A 82 6.19 14.91 -23.64
N ASP A 83 7.00 15.75 -24.28
CA ASP A 83 7.58 16.95 -23.67
C ASP A 83 6.52 18.06 -23.56
N ILE A 84 5.63 17.93 -22.57
CA ILE A 84 4.60 18.94 -22.30
C ILE A 84 5.12 19.92 -21.25
N THR A 85 5.47 21.11 -21.74
CA THR A 85 5.70 22.29 -20.92
C THR A 85 4.41 23.10 -20.87
N ILE A 86 3.69 23.03 -19.74
CA ILE A 86 2.44 23.80 -19.57
C ILE A 86 2.77 25.30 -19.39
N SER A 87 3.90 25.60 -18.73
CA SER A 87 4.43 26.94 -18.52
C SER A 87 5.92 26.84 -18.18
N TRP A 88 6.66 27.97 -18.17
CA TRP A 88 8.06 28.03 -17.73
C TRP A 88 8.27 27.47 -16.31
N LEU A 89 7.19 27.41 -15.53
CA LEU A 89 7.15 26.94 -14.15
C LEU A 89 6.92 25.44 -13.99
N LEU A 90 6.26 24.78 -14.93
CA LEU A 90 5.72 23.43 -14.71
C LEU A 90 6.02 22.55 -15.92
N TYR A 91 6.89 21.57 -15.69
CA TYR A 91 7.31 20.60 -16.69
C TYR A 91 6.83 19.21 -16.30
N LEU A 92 6.00 18.59 -17.15
CA LEU A 92 5.47 17.25 -16.94
C LEU A 92 6.38 16.23 -17.60
N LYS A 93 6.85 15.23 -16.84
CA LYS A 93 7.78 14.20 -17.33
C LYS A 93 7.08 12.96 -17.85
N ARG A 94 6.19 12.41 -17.03
CA ARG A 94 5.49 11.15 -17.35
C ARG A 94 4.25 10.99 -16.50
N ALA A 95 3.26 10.31 -17.04
CA ALA A 95 2.14 9.80 -16.27
C ALA A 95 2.32 8.29 -16.01
N ARG A 96 1.73 7.82 -14.92
CA ARG A 96 1.72 6.40 -14.55
C ARG A 96 0.31 6.05 -14.11
N ILE A 97 -0.21 4.97 -14.68
CA ILE A 97 -1.47 4.37 -14.25
C ILE A 97 -1.11 3.05 -13.58
N ILE A 98 -1.55 2.86 -12.34
CA ILE A 98 -1.24 1.68 -11.54
C ILE A 98 -2.55 1.07 -11.04
N PRO A 99 -3.22 0.23 -11.84
CA PRO A 99 -4.29 -0.59 -11.35
C PRO A 99 -3.75 -1.56 -10.30
N PHE A 100 -4.56 -1.83 -9.29
CA PHE A 100 -4.16 -2.70 -8.21
C PHE A 100 -5.28 -3.58 -7.69
N PHE A 101 -4.87 -4.68 -7.08
CA PHE A 101 -5.73 -5.58 -6.34
C PHE A 101 -5.03 -6.03 -5.06
N ASP A 102 -5.73 -5.83 -3.94
CA ASP A 102 -5.28 -6.20 -2.61
C ASP A 102 -6.21 -7.24 -2.02
N TRP A 103 -5.62 -8.32 -1.52
CA TRP A 103 -6.31 -9.32 -0.72
C TRP A 103 -5.65 -9.46 0.64
N ALA A 104 -6.47 -9.66 1.67
CA ALA A 104 -6.00 -10.14 2.95
C ALA A 104 -6.99 -11.08 3.61
N TYR A 105 -6.45 -12.05 4.33
CA TYR A 105 -7.17 -12.86 5.29
C TYR A 105 -6.75 -12.45 6.69
N SER A 106 -7.73 -12.13 7.53
CA SER A 106 -7.52 -11.72 8.92
C SER A 106 -8.33 -12.63 9.83
N ARG A 107 -7.67 -13.29 10.79
CA ARG A 107 -8.31 -14.08 11.83
C ARG A 107 -8.01 -13.47 13.20
N GLY A 108 -9.05 -12.96 13.85
CA GLY A 108 -9.05 -12.50 15.23
C GLY A 108 -9.31 -13.64 16.22
N MET A 109 -9.72 -13.30 17.45
CA MET A 109 -10.05 -14.30 18.49
C MET A 109 -11.35 -15.05 18.19
N ASN A 110 -12.39 -14.34 17.74
CA ASN A 110 -13.74 -14.90 17.58
C ASN A 110 -14.27 -14.82 16.14
N ASP A 111 -13.50 -14.23 15.22
CA ASP A 111 -13.97 -13.96 13.86
C ASP A 111 -12.82 -14.06 12.85
N SER A 112 -13.16 -14.44 11.63
CA SER A 112 -12.26 -14.44 10.49
C SER A 112 -12.90 -13.73 9.31
N ARG A 113 -12.15 -12.84 8.68
CA ARG A 113 -12.62 -12.01 7.58
C ARG A 113 -11.66 -12.06 6.42
N HIS A 114 -12.24 -12.06 5.22
CA HIS A 114 -11.51 -11.77 4.01
C HIS A 114 -11.74 -10.32 3.62
N LEU A 115 -10.66 -9.61 3.38
CA LEU A 115 -10.64 -8.22 2.97
C LEU A 115 -10.15 -8.18 1.53
N TYR A 116 -10.88 -7.46 0.69
CA TYR A 116 -10.53 -7.30 -0.72
C TYR A 116 -10.61 -5.81 -1.05
N SER A 117 -9.70 -5.33 -1.89
CA SER A 117 -9.72 -3.97 -2.39
C SER A 117 -9.18 -3.95 -3.80
N ALA A 118 -9.80 -3.16 -4.67
CA ALA A 118 -9.35 -2.96 -6.04
C ALA A 118 -9.44 -1.49 -6.39
N GLY A 119 -8.58 -1.03 -7.28
CA GLY A 119 -8.57 0.37 -7.62
C GLY A 119 -7.48 0.72 -8.60
N THR A 120 -7.20 2.02 -8.71
CA THR A 120 -6.19 2.52 -9.63
C THR A 120 -5.59 3.81 -9.09
N ASP A 121 -4.27 3.91 -9.21
CA ASP A 121 -3.53 5.14 -8.98
C ASP A 121 -3.23 5.79 -10.32
N VAL A 122 -3.54 7.08 -10.44
CA VAL A 122 -3.14 7.90 -11.58
C VAL A 122 -2.17 8.94 -11.05
N LEU A 123 -0.90 8.80 -11.43
CA LEU A 123 0.21 9.60 -10.95
C LEU A 123 0.84 10.37 -12.10
N ILE A 124 1.31 11.59 -11.83
CA ILE A 124 2.06 12.44 -12.76
C ILE A 124 3.34 12.87 -12.06
N ASP A 125 4.46 12.63 -12.75
CA ASP A 125 5.77 13.09 -12.32
C ASP A 125 6.08 14.42 -13.01
N PHE A 126 6.46 15.44 -12.24
CA PHE A 126 6.70 16.79 -12.74
C PHE A 126 7.84 17.48 -11.99
N ASN A 127 8.37 18.53 -12.60
CA ASN A 127 9.33 19.47 -12.01
C ASN A 127 8.67 20.85 -11.91
N ILE A 128 9.03 21.62 -10.87
CA ILE A 128 8.65 23.03 -10.74
C ILE A 128 9.89 23.93 -10.90
N PHE A 129 9.74 25.09 -11.53
CA PHE A 129 10.78 26.13 -11.70
C PHE A 129 12.04 25.65 -12.45
N ASN A 130 11.93 24.64 -13.31
CA ASN A 130 13.08 23.95 -13.93
C ASN A 130 14.11 23.40 -12.93
N ILE A 131 13.74 23.29 -11.65
CA ILE A 131 14.55 22.59 -10.66
C ILE A 131 14.36 21.09 -10.93
N PRO A 132 15.43 20.28 -11.03
CA PRO A 132 15.34 18.85 -11.29
C PRO A 132 14.90 18.07 -10.04
N LEU A 133 13.88 18.56 -9.32
CA LEU A 133 13.26 17.89 -8.19
C LEU A 133 12.06 17.08 -8.71
N PRO A 134 12.15 15.74 -8.82
CA PRO A 134 11.05 14.92 -9.32
C PRO A 134 9.93 14.85 -8.28
N LEU A 135 8.92 15.71 -8.44
CA LEU A 135 7.69 15.66 -7.66
C LEU A 135 6.72 14.69 -8.30
N THR A 136 5.94 13.99 -7.49
CA THR A 136 4.82 13.17 -7.97
C THR A 136 3.54 13.65 -7.32
N ALA A 137 2.50 13.91 -8.10
CA ALA A 137 1.15 14.13 -7.60
C ALA A 137 0.18 13.21 -8.34
N GLY A 138 -0.95 12.91 -7.71
CA GLY A 138 -1.93 12.06 -8.35
C GLY A 138 -3.18 11.83 -7.52
N VAL A 139 -4.04 10.99 -8.07
CA VAL A 139 -5.28 10.56 -7.43
C VAL A 139 -5.30 9.05 -7.35
N ARG A 140 -5.81 8.54 -6.24
CA ARG A 140 -6.07 7.11 -6.04
C ARG A 140 -7.55 6.92 -5.85
N PHE A 141 -8.11 6.03 -6.67
CA PHE A 141 -9.45 5.51 -6.48
C PHE A 141 -9.35 4.10 -5.89
N ILE A 142 -10.10 3.85 -4.82
CA ILE A 142 -10.19 2.56 -4.15
C ILE A 142 -11.66 2.16 -4.06
N ARG A 143 -11.95 0.92 -4.42
CA ARG A 143 -13.22 0.24 -4.11
C ARG A 143 -12.95 -0.97 -3.22
N THR A 144 -13.49 -0.96 -2.02
CA THR A 144 -13.37 -2.08 -1.08
C THR A 144 -14.40 -3.16 -1.36
N GLY A 145 -14.17 -4.37 -0.84
CA GLY A 145 -15.12 -5.49 -0.91
C GLY A 145 -16.45 -5.22 -0.18
N GLU A 146 -16.48 -4.21 0.68
CA GLU A 146 -17.69 -3.70 1.35
C GLU A 146 -18.43 -2.65 0.49
N SER A 147 -18.10 -2.54 -0.79
CA SER A 147 -18.66 -1.56 -1.74
C SER A 147 -18.45 -0.09 -1.35
N ARG A 148 -17.42 0.21 -0.54
CA ARG A 148 -17.04 1.60 -0.22
C ARG A 148 -16.10 2.14 -1.29
N ASN A 149 -16.41 3.32 -1.80
CA ASN A 149 -15.58 4.06 -2.74
C ASN A 149 -14.80 5.14 -1.98
N ILE A 150 -13.49 5.17 -2.16
CA ILE A 150 -12.59 6.12 -1.49
C ILE A 150 -11.72 6.79 -2.54
N PHE A 151 -11.59 8.11 -2.45
CA PHE A 151 -10.70 8.91 -3.27
C PHE A 151 -9.62 9.51 -2.37
N GLN A 152 -8.37 9.39 -2.79
CA GLN A 152 -7.21 9.92 -2.07
C GLN A 152 -6.37 10.77 -3.00
N PHE A 153 -5.91 11.92 -2.51
CA PHE A 153 -4.85 12.67 -3.17
C PHE A 153 -3.50 12.09 -2.75
N LEU A 154 -2.64 11.82 -3.73
CA LEU A 154 -1.30 11.30 -3.52
C LEU A 154 -0.30 12.40 -3.87
N PHE A 155 0.63 12.64 -2.96
CA PHE A 155 1.75 13.54 -3.21
C PHE A 155 3.01 12.92 -2.62
N THR A 156 4.09 12.91 -3.40
CA THR A 156 5.37 12.33 -2.99
C THR A 156 6.49 13.26 -3.42
N THR A 157 7.37 13.57 -2.48
CA THR A 157 8.62 14.26 -2.73
C THR A 157 9.77 13.26 -2.61
N PRO A 158 10.88 13.44 -3.33
CA PRO A 158 12.01 12.50 -3.30
C PRO A 158 12.83 12.60 -2.00
N LEU A 159 12.46 13.51 -1.09
CA LEU A 159 13.22 13.86 0.12
C LEU A 159 12.57 13.35 1.42
N LEU A 160 11.42 12.66 1.35
CA LEU A 160 10.67 12.17 2.52
C LEU A 160 10.07 10.79 2.27
#